data_AF-A0A2X1ZLQ5-F1
#
_entry.id   AF-A0A2X1ZLQ5-F1
#
_cell.length_a   1.000
_cell.length_b   1.000
_cell.length_c   1.000
_cell.angle_alpha   90.00
_cell.angle_beta   90.00
_cell.angle_gamma   90.00
#
_symmetry.space_group_name_H-M   'P 1'
#
loop_
_entity.id
_entity.type
_entity.pdbx_description
1 polymer ?
#
loop_
_entity_poly.entity_id
_entity_poly.type
_entity_poly.pdbx_seq_one_letter_code
_entity_poly.pdbx_strand_id
1 'polypeptide(L)'
;MLVLTFINCFNNCFKHSSSCAKSIDVLIDENNKDSGFIINIRNKIDDKTKEILLEGKLDIIIKQLIDMNNHDLLVNEGGSGLYKSLHDLKMIDINYNMTLYVFDDYFNVEIKYEK
;
A
#
# COMPACT_ATOMS: atom_id res chain seq x y z
N MET A 1 -13.00 9.63 -0.97
CA MET A 1 -12.10 8.64 -1.63
C MET A 1 -10.71 8.66 -1.00
N LEU A 2 -9.93 9.74 -1.09
CA LEU A 2 -8.58 9.83 -0.50
C LEU A 2 -8.50 9.44 0.99
N VAL A 3 -9.44 9.90 1.83
CA VAL A 3 -9.46 9.54 3.27
C VAL A 3 -9.62 8.04 3.49
N LEU A 4 -10.48 7.36 2.73
CA LEU A 4 -10.66 5.91 2.83
C LEU A 4 -9.41 5.18 2.34
N THR A 5 -8.73 5.71 1.33
CA THR A 5 -7.43 5.21 0.88
C THR A 5 -6.39 5.26 1.97
N PHE A 6 -6.26 6.40 2.65
CA PHE A 6 -5.34 6.52 3.77
C PHE A 6 -5.69 5.56 4.91
N ILE A 7 -6.97 5.44 5.28
CA ILE A 7 -7.42 4.48 6.30
C ILE A 7 -7.03 3.04 5.92
N ASN A 8 -7.21 2.65 4.66
CA ASN A 8 -6.83 1.32 4.20
C ASN A 8 -5.30 1.10 4.24
N CYS A 9 -4.51 2.10 3.87
CA CYS A 9 -3.05 2.04 3.96
C CYS A 9 -2.61 1.90 5.43
N PHE A 10 -3.21 2.68 6.33
CA PHE A 10 -2.92 2.60 7.77
C PHE A 10 -3.29 1.24 8.36
N ASN A 11 -4.45 0.69 8.01
CA ASN A 11 -4.87 -0.63 8.47
C ASN A 11 -3.93 -1.74 7.99
N ASN A 12 -3.40 -1.64 6.77
CA ASN A 12 -2.43 -2.60 6.27
C ASN A 12 -1.10 -2.49 7.02
N CYS A 13 -0.59 -1.27 7.22
CA CYS A 13 0.62 -1.06 8.02
C CYS A 13 0.45 -1.59 9.45
N PHE A 14 -0.69 -1.29 10.09
CA PHE A 14 -0.97 -1.78 11.43
C PHE A 14 -1.07 -3.31 11.51
N LYS A 15 -1.72 -3.95 10.53
CA LYS A 15 -1.83 -5.42 10.44
C LYS A 15 -0.47 -6.12 10.36
N HIS A 16 0.51 -5.44 9.76
CA HIS A 16 1.87 -5.95 9.60
C HIS A 16 2.85 -5.36 10.62
N SER A 17 2.37 -4.60 11.61
CA SER A 17 3.23 -4.02 12.64
C SER A 17 3.82 -5.07 13.57
N SER A 18 5.08 -4.87 13.95
CA SER A 18 5.71 -5.69 14.98
C SER A 18 5.04 -5.47 16.34
N SER A 19 5.15 -6.48 17.22
CA SER A 19 4.70 -6.40 18.61
C SER A 19 5.27 -5.18 19.36
N CYS A 20 6.42 -4.68 18.92
CA CYS A 20 7.23 -3.68 19.61
C CYS A 20 7.16 -2.27 19.01
N ALA A 21 6.61 -2.09 17.80
CA ALA A 21 6.51 -0.78 17.15
C ALA A 21 5.19 -0.65 16.38
N LYS A 22 4.25 0.09 16.99
CA LYS A 22 2.90 0.38 16.43
C LYS A 22 2.81 1.75 15.76
N SER A 23 3.93 2.44 15.57
CA SER A 23 3.95 3.72 14.87
C SER A 23 3.82 3.51 13.36
N ILE A 24 3.05 4.38 12.72
CA ILE A 24 2.97 4.51 11.29
C ILE A 24 3.62 5.84 10.94
N ASP A 25 4.66 5.79 10.12
CA ASP A 25 5.32 6.97 9.58
C ASP A 25 4.66 7.32 8.25
N VAL A 26 4.35 8.60 8.05
CA VAL A 26 3.85 9.13 6.78
C VAL A 26 4.84 10.18 6.30
N LEU A 27 5.52 9.90 5.18
CA LEU A 27 6.46 10.81 4.54
C LEU A 27 5.89 11.25 3.20
N ILE A 28 5.98 12.54 2.91
CA ILE A 28 5.52 13.12 1.64
C ILE A 28 6.70 13.86 1.02
N ASP A 29 7.10 13.42 -0.15
CA ASP A 29 8.23 13.96 -0.90
C ASP A 29 7.79 14.39 -2.30
N GLU A 30 8.51 15.35 -2.89
CA GLU A 30 8.31 15.71 -4.28
C GLU A 30 8.79 14.57 -5.20
N ASN A 31 7.99 14.23 -6.21
CA ASN A 31 8.41 13.31 -7.25
C ASN A 31 9.27 14.07 -8.27
N ASN A 32 10.58 14.12 -8.01
CA ASN A 32 11.60 14.89 -8.74
C ASN A 32 11.65 14.66 -10.27
N LYS A 33 10.91 13.68 -10.81
CA LYS A 33 10.86 13.41 -12.25
C LYS A 33 9.73 14.13 -12.99
N ASP A 34 8.57 14.33 -12.37
CA ASP A 34 7.34 14.64 -13.12
C ASP A 34 6.40 15.64 -12.43
N SER A 35 6.90 16.62 -11.66
CA SER A 35 6.05 17.61 -10.96
C SER A 35 4.90 17.00 -10.14
N GLY A 36 5.18 15.85 -9.52
CA GLY A 36 4.23 15.06 -8.74
C GLY A 36 4.66 14.90 -7.28
N PHE A 37 4.10 13.92 -6.58
CA PHE A 37 4.47 13.62 -5.19
C PHE A 37 4.50 12.13 -4.92
N ILE A 38 5.22 11.77 -3.87
CA ILE A 38 5.29 10.41 -3.33
C ILE A 38 4.84 10.47 -1.88
N ILE A 39 3.90 9.61 -1.50
CA ILE A 39 3.50 9.40 -0.11
C ILE A 39 3.95 8.01 0.30
N ASN A 40 4.85 7.93 1.26
CA ASN A 40 5.30 6.69 1.86
C ASN A 40 4.61 6.50 3.22
N ILE A 41 3.78 5.48 3.32
CA ILE A 41 3.08 5.09 4.55
C ILE A 41 3.70 3.77 5.00
N ARG A 42 4.45 3.81 6.10
CA ARG A 42 5.24 2.67 6.54
C ARG A 42 5.16 2.40 8.02
N ASN A 43 5.42 1.16 8.39
CA ASN A 43 5.59 0.76 9.78
C ASN A 43 6.83 -0.09 9.92
N LYS A 44 7.45 -0.04 11.11
CA LYS A 44 8.53 -0.95 11.45
C LYS A 44 7.99 -2.37 11.64
N ILE A 45 8.69 -3.35 11.09
CA ILE A 45 8.41 -4.78 11.20
C ILE A 45 9.57 -5.47 11.93
N ASP A 46 9.28 -6.62 12.55
CA ASP A 46 10.32 -7.46 13.16
C ASP A 46 10.84 -8.48 12.13
N ASP A 47 11.98 -9.12 12.43
CA ASP A 47 12.63 -10.08 11.54
C ASP A 47 11.70 -11.22 11.13
N LYS A 48 10.86 -11.69 12.05
CA LYS A 48 9.88 -12.75 11.79
C LYS A 48 8.82 -12.29 10.77
N THR A 49 8.29 -11.08 10.94
CA THR A 49 7.30 -10.52 10.01
C THR A 49 7.92 -10.25 8.65
N LYS A 50 9.16 -9.76 8.64
CA LYS A 50 9.97 -9.55 7.43
C LYS A 50 10.19 -10.85 6.66
N GLU A 51 10.60 -11.91 7.34
CA GLU A 51 10.75 -13.25 6.75
C GLU A 51 9.43 -13.72 6.12
N ILE A 52 8.32 -13.71 6.87
CA ILE A 52 6.99 -14.10 6.36
C ILE A 52 6.58 -13.28 5.14
N LEU A 53 6.86 -11.97 5.13
CA LEU A 53 6.54 -11.10 3.99
C LEU A 53 7.38 -11.47 2.76
N LEU A 54 8.68 -11.68 2.93
CA LEU A 54 9.62 -11.99 1.85
C LEU A 54 9.51 -13.44 1.34
N GLU A 55 8.96 -14.37 2.12
CA GLU A 55 8.68 -15.76 1.71
C GLU A 55 7.45 -15.91 0.78
N GLY A 56 6.94 -14.80 0.25
CA GLY A 56 5.89 -14.79 -0.78
C GLY A 56 4.56 -14.21 -0.33
N LYS A 57 4.38 -13.87 0.95
CA LYS A 57 3.16 -13.17 1.39
C LYS A 57 3.05 -11.78 0.77
N LEU A 58 4.17 -11.07 0.60
CA LEU A 58 4.21 -9.79 -0.10
C LEU A 58 3.78 -9.94 -1.56
N ASP A 59 4.29 -10.96 -2.26
CA ASP A 59 3.93 -11.24 -3.66
C ASP A 59 2.44 -11.55 -3.80
N ILE A 60 1.84 -12.27 -2.85
CA ILE A 60 0.40 -12.52 -2.82
C ILE A 60 -0.37 -11.19 -2.67
N ILE A 61 0.06 -10.30 -1.79
CA ILE A 61 -0.59 -8.99 -1.58
C ILE A 61 -0.46 -8.12 -2.84
N ILE A 62 0.72 -8.07 -3.46
CA ILE A 62 0.96 -7.34 -4.71
C ILE A 62 0.12 -7.93 -5.85
N LYS A 63 0.08 -9.26 -5.96
CA LYS A 63 -0.76 -9.94 -6.96
C LYS A 63 -2.24 -9.63 -6.75
N GLN A 64 -2.71 -9.60 -5.50
CA GLN A 64 -4.08 -9.19 -5.18
C GLN A 64 -4.35 -7.71 -5.55
N LEU A 65 -3.37 -6.83 -5.40
CA LEU A 65 -3.47 -5.44 -5.84
C LEU A 65 -3.65 -5.32 -7.37
N ILE A 66 -3.00 -6.20 -8.14
CA ILE A 66 -3.00 -6.19 -9.61
C ILE A 66 -4.17 -6.99 -10.22
N ASP A 67 -4.42 -8.20 -9.72
CA ASP A 67 -5.35 -9.19 -10.31
C ASP A 67 -6.82 -8.90 -10.02
N MET A 68 -7.14 -8.11 -9.00
CA MET A 68 -8.52 -7.65 -8.75
C MET A 68 -9.08 -6.74 -9.87
N ASN A 69 -8.32 -6.51 -10.96
CA ASN A 69 -8.81 -5.99 -12.24
C ASN A 69 -9.97 -6.79 -12.87
N ASN A 70 -10.27 -8.01 -12.40
CA ASN A 70 -11.49 -8.73 -12.80
C ASN A 70 -12.69 -8.27 -11.96
N HIS A 71 -13.64 -7.60 -12.62
CA HIS A 71 -14.85 -6.98 -12.09
C HIS A 71 -15.67 -7.87 -11.11
N ASP A 72 -15.55 -9.19 -11.22
CA ASP A 72 -16.38 -10.17 -10.50
C ASP A 72 -16.09 -10.27 -8.98
N LEU A 73 -14.93 -9.80 -8.50
CA LEU A 73 -14.55 -9.89 -7.08
C LEU A 73 -14.94 -8.67 -6.23
N LEU A 74 -15.33 -7.55 -6.86
CA LEU A 74 -15.73 -6.31 -6.17
C LEU A 74 -17.07 -6.42 -5.41
N VAL A 75 -17.89 -7.40 -5.78
CA VAL A 75 -19.30 -7.49 -5.34
C VAL A 75 -19.47 -8.41 -4.12
N ASN A 76 -18.57 -9.40 -3.93
CA ASN A 76 -18.86 -10.53 -3.06
C ASN A 76 -17.91 -10.73 -1.87
N GLU A 77 -16.72 -10.13 -1.86
CA GLU A 77 -15.82 -10.25 -0.71
C GLU A 77 -15.19 -8.90 -0.37
N GLY A 78 -15.06 -8.60 0.93
CA GLY A 78 -14.28 -7.49 1.46
C GLY A 78 -12.77 -7.64 1.24
N GLY A 79 -12.36 -8.12 0.06
CA GLY A 79 -11.00 -8.41 -0.35
C GLY A 79 -10.23 -7.13 -0.70
N SER A 80 -9.10 -6.97 -0.03
CA SER A 80 -8.05 -5.97 -0.28
C SER A 80 -8.52 -4.51 -0.34
N GLY A 81 -8.67 -3.88 0.83
CA GLY A 81 -8.89 -2.43 0.90
C GLY A 81 -7.88 -1.61 0.07
N LEU A 82 -6.66 -2.11 -0.13
CA LEU A 82 -5.64 -1.49 -0.99
C LEU A 82 -6.00 -1.48 -2.48
N TYR A 83 -6.60 -2.55 -3.00
CA TYR A 83 -7.09 -2.56 -4.37
C TYR A 83 -8.16 -1.50 -4.60
N LYS A 84 -9.18 -1.48 -3.74
CA LYS A 84 -10.24 -0.47 -3.82
C LYS A 84 -9.64 0.94 -3.76
N SER A 85 -8.63 1.12 -2.92
CA SER A 85 -7.89 2.38 -2.82
C SER A 85 -7.12 2.76 -4.09
N LEU A 86 -6.43 1.81 -4.75
CA LEU A 86 -5.76 2.07 -6.02
C LEU A 86 -6.76 2.38 -7.14
N HIS A 87 -7.83 1.60 -7.24
CA HIS A 87 -8.91 1.85 -8.20
C HIS A 87 -9.52 3.24 -8.00
N ASP A 88 -9.84 3.58 -6.75
CA ASP A 88 -10.38 4.90 -6.38
C ASP A 88 -9.40 6.03 -6.74
N LEU A 89 -8.11 5.86 -6.48
CA LEU A 89 -7.10 6.84 -6.89
C LEU A 89 -7.06 7.00 -8.42
N LYS A 90 -7.09 5.89 -9.17
CA LYS A 90 -7.11 5.90 -10.65
C LYS A 90 -8.38 6.49 -11.26
N MET A 91 -9.51 6.43 -10.54
CA MET A 91 -10.75 7.10 -10.93
C MET A 91 -10.67 8.62 -10.75
N ILE A 92 -9.83 9.11 -9.84
CA ILE A 92 -9.57 10.54 -9.67
C ILE A 92 -8.64 11.03 -10.78
N ASP A 93 -7.53 10.32 -11.00
CA ASP A 93 -6.56 10.60 -12.05
C ASP A 93 -5.77 9.32 -12.38
N ILE A 94 -5.62 9.01 -13.67
CA ILE A 94 -4.93 7.79 -14.13
C ILE A 94 -3.44 7.76 -13.73
N ASN A 95 -2.86 8.92 -13.45
CA ASN A 95 -1.45 9.05 -13.10
C ASN A 95 -1.13 8.64 -11.64
N TYR A 96 -2.13 8.22 -10.86
CA TYR A 96 -1.88 7.59 -9.58
C TYR A 96 -1.43 6.13 -9.73
N ASN A 97 -0.41 5.78 -8.95
CA ASN A 97 0.02 4.41 -8.76
C ASN A 97 0.21 4.09 -7.27
N MET A 98 0.13 2.80 -6.94
CA MET A 98 0.39 2.29 -5.60
C MET A 98 1.31 1.09 -5.69
N THR A 99 2.37 1.08 -4.90
CA THR A 99 3.30 -0.05 -4.79
C THR A 99 3.48 -0.43 -3.33
N LEU A 100 3.81 -1.70 -3.11
CA LEU A 100 4.12 -2.23 -1.79
C LEU A 100 5.49 -2.87 -1.84
N TYR A 101 6.28 -2.64 -0.80
CA TYR A 101 7.60 -3.27 -0.68
C TYR A 101 8.05 -3.33 0.78
N VAL A 102 9.03 -4.17 1.02
CA VAL A 102 9.80 -4.18 2.26
C VAL A 102 11.16 -3.58 1.97
N PHE A 103 11.57 -2.58 2.76
CA PHE A 103 12.90 -1.96 2.68
C PHE A 103 13.46 -1.82 4.09
N ASP A 104 14.67 -2.32 4.30
CA ASP A 104 15.24 -2.53 5.63
C ASP A 104 14.25 -3.25 6.55
N ASP A 105 13.85 -2.63 7.66
CA ASP A 105 12.91 -3.17 8.63
C ASP A 105 11.55 -2.49 8.55
N TYR A 106 11.17 -2.02 7.35
CA TYR A 106 9.90 -1.35 7.11
C TYR A 106 9.08 -2.08 6.07
N PHE A 107 7.79 -2.28 6.38
CA PHE A 107 6.78 -2.51 5.36
C PHE A 107 6.26 -1.15 4.89
N ASN A 108 6.23 -0.91 3.58
CA ASN A 108 5.88 0.37 3.00
C ASN A 108 4.76 0.20 1.96
N VAL A 109 3.78 1.10 2.04
CA VAL A 109 2.82 1.38 0.97
C VAL A 109 3.19 2.74 0.38
N GLU A 110 3.65 2.73 -0.86
CA GLU A 110 4.00 3.94 -1.61
C GLU A 110 2.83 4.32 -2.51
N ILE A 111 2.39 5.57 -2.43
CA ILE A 111 1.46 6.17 -3.38
C ILE A 111 2.25 7.18 -4.18
N LYS A 112 2.28 7.00 -5.50
CA LYS A 112 2.96 7.91 -6.42
C LYS A 112 1.95 8.62 -7.31
N TYR A 113 2.11 9.92 -7.46
CA TYR A 113 1.43 10.72 -8.47
C TYR A 113 2.46 11.27 -9.45
N GLU A 114 2.23 11.06 -10.74
CA GLU A 114 3.01 11.61 -11.86
C GLU A 114 2.12 12.65 -12.58
N LYS A 115 2.69 13.73 -13.12
CA LYS A 115 1.89 14.76 -13.80
C LYS A 115 2.14 14.77 -15.30
#